data_AF-A0A7C5FMA6-F1
#
_entry.id   AF-A0A7C5FMA6-F1
#
_cell.length_a   1.000
_cell.length_b   1.000
_cell.length_c   1.000
_cell.angle_alpha   90.00
_cell.angle_beta   90.00
_cell.angle_gamma   90.00
#
_symmetry.space_group_name_H-M   'P 1'
#
loop_
_entity.id
_entity.type
_entity.pdbx_description
1 polymer ?
#
loop_
_entity_poly.entity_id
_entity_poly.type
_entity_poly.pdbx_seq_one_letter_code
_entity_poly.pdbx_strand_id
1 'polypeptide(L)'
;MDFGYLINLFKDALLKPEKLWSQESAKNFTLQELLKFPVTPTIVMVAAISSILILIFGYKVPFAPVAVHSSLSDVIIGFIGTVVMFLVTVTLFGWLSAYSASLFGGKNDFIRGVLMIFLVSIPSLIGRAVSPLPYIGTIVSVGLGIYTLILLYKAPCFFLDLPEENRTKNFILFLIIAFVVSIVLGVTLGSLFQPTLPTISTAS
;
A
#
# COMPACT_ATOMS: atom_id res chain seq x y z
N MET A 1 1.51 18.95 7.66
CA MET A 1 2.51 18.58 6.64
C MET A 1 2.22 19.40 5.39
N ASP A 2 3.25 19.90 4.69
CA ASP A 2 3.05 20.70 3.48
C ASP A 2 2.72 19.80 2.28
N PHE A 3 1.71 20.17 1.50
CA PHE A 3 1.31 19.48 0.27
C PHE A 3 2.47 19.40 -0.74
N GLY A 4 3.32 20.43 -0.78
CA GLY A 4 4.52 20.44 -1.63
C GLY A 4 5.51 19.33 -1.30
N TYR A 5 5.64 18.95 -0.03
CA TYR A 5 6.48 17.82 0.38
C TYR A 5 5.95 16.50 -0.18
N LEU A 6 4.63 16.26 -0.09
CA LEU A 6 4.02 15.01 -0.57
C LEU A 6 4.16 14.84 -2.08
N ILE A 7 3.99 15.92 -2.86
CA ILE A 7 4.23 15.86 -4.31
C ILE A 7 5.67 15.48 -4.62
N ASN A 8 6.64 16.10 -3.95
CA ASN A 8 8.05 15.77 -4.14
C ASN A 8 8.35 14.33 -3.73
N LEU A 9 7.75 13.86 -2.63
CA LEU A 9 7.85 12.47 -2.19
C LEU A 9 7.35 11.49 -3.27
N PHE A 10 6.17 11.72 -3.85
CA PHE A 10 5.63 10.89 -4.92
C PHE A 10 6.51 10.91 -6.17
N LYS A 11 6.95 12.10 -6.57
CA LYS A 11 7.80 12.30 -7.75
C LYS A 11 9.14 11.59 -7.60
N ASP A 12 9.79 11.77 -6.46
CA ASP A 12 11.10 11.18 -6.19
C ASP A 12 10.99 9.66 -5.97
N ALA A 13 9.91 9.16 -5.36
CA ALA A 13 9.67 7.73 -5.23
C ALA A 13 9.50 7.03 -6.59
N LEU A 14 8.86 7.71 -7.56
CA LEU A 14 8.69 7.19 -8.92
C LEU A 14 9.97 7.29 -9.74
N LEU A 15 10.59 8.47 -9.76
CA LEU A 15 11.65 8.79 -10.72
C LEU A 15 13.06 8.52 -10.18
N LYS A 16 13.26 8.63 -8.87
CA LYS A 16 14.58 8.58 -8.21
C LYS A 16 14.51 7.82 -6.87
N PRO A 17 14.03 6.56 -6.87
CA PRO A 17 13.75 5.82 -5.63
C PRO A 17 14.99 5.69 -4.74
N GLU A 18 16.15 5.34 -5.30
CA GLU A 18 17.39 5.14 -4.52
C GLU A 18 17.88 6.43 -3.84
N LYS A 19 17.71 7.58 -4.51
CA LYS A 19 18.04 8.89 -3.93
C LYS A 19 17.10 9.20 -2.76
N LEU A 20 15.81 8.97 -2.93
CA LEU A 20 14.82 9.15 -1.87
C LEU A 20 15.10 8.22 -0.69
N TRP A 21 15.40 6.95 -0.96
CA TRP A 21 15.71 5.96 0.05
C TRP A 21 16.89 6.39 0.90
N SER A 22 17.99 6.86 0.28
CA SER A 22 19.15 7.39 1.00
C SER A 22 18.83 8.60 1.87
N GLN A 23 17.97 9.50 1.40
CA GLN A 23 17.58 10.69 2.16
C GLN A 23 16.69 10.35 3.35
N GLU A 24 15.73 9.45 3.18
CA GLU A 24 14.80 9.06 4.25
C GLU A 24 15.42 8.05 5.22
N SER A 25 16.30 7.15 4.77
CA SER A 25 17.00 6.19 5.64
C SER A 25 18.04 6.85 6.55
N ALA A 26 18.56 8.03 6.18
CA ALA A 26 19.47 8.81 7.01
C ALA A 26 18.75 9.47 8.20
N LYS A 27 17.42 9.56 8.16
CA LYS A 27 16.63 10.14 9.25
C LYS A 27 16.33 9.06 10.29
N ASN A 28 16.58 9.38 11.55
CA ASN A 28 16.21 8.52 12.67
C ASN A 28 14.76 8.82 13.05
N PHE A 29 13.84 7.96 12.59
CA PHE A 29 12.44 8.06 12.96
C PHE A 29 12.12 7.14 14.15
N THR A 30 11.21 7.57 15.01
CA THR A 30 10.42 6.64 15.82
C THR A 30 9.23 6.10 15.02
N LEU A 31 8.68 4.94 15.40
CA LEU A 31 7.50 4.38 14.73
C LEU A 31 6.32 5.37 14.72
N GLN A 32 6.11 6.07 15.84
CA GLN A 32 5.02 7.03 15.97
C GLN A 32 5.21 8.23 15.03
N GLU A 33 6.43 8.74 14.89
CA GLU A 33 6.75 9.82 13.97
C GLU A 33 6.60 9.37 12.52
N LEU A 34 7.09 8.18 12.18
CA LEU A 34 6.96 7.60 10.84
C LEU A 34 5.48 7.44 10.46
N LEU A 35 4.65 6.93 11.37
CA LEU A 35 3.24 6.75 11.09
C LEU A 35 2.49 8.08 10.99
N LYS A 36 2.75 9.03 11.90
CA LYS A 36 2.03 10.32 11.94
C LYS A 36 2.43 11.28 10.84
N PHE A 37 3.72 11.37 10.50
CA PHE A 37 4.23 12.44 9.65
C PHE A 37 4.23 12.04 8.16
N PRO A 38 4.98 11.03 7.68
CA PRO A 38 4.95 10.68 6.26
C PRO A 38 3.84 9.70 5.89
N VAL A 39 3.59 8.65 6.67
CA VAL A 39 2.74 7.52 6.25
C VAL A 39 1.26 7.92 6.21
N THR A 40 0.70 8.37 7.33
CA THR A 40 -0.74 8.66 7.44
C THR A 40 -1.21 9.75 6.47
N PRO A 41 -0.54 10.91 6.35
CA PRO A 41 -0.97 11.96 5.41
C PRO A 41 -0.92 11.50 3.95
N THR A 42 0.07 10.69 3.57
CA THR A 42 0.17 10.11 2.23
C THR A 42 -1.02 9.19 1.94
N ILE A 43 -1.35 8.29 2.87
CA ILE A 43 -2.47 7.36 2.72
C ILE A 43 -3.80 8.11 2.66
N VAL A 44 -4.00 9.07 3.56
CA VAL A 44 -5.23 9.89 3.62
C VAL A 44 -5.43 10.66 2.31
N MET A 45 -4.36 11.25 1.76
CA MET A 45 -4.42 11.94 0.48
C MET A 45 -4.80 10.99 -0.67
N VAL A 46 -4.13 9.84 -0.75
CA VAL A 46 -4.40 8.82 -1.79
C VAL A 46 -5.84 8.30 -1.68
N ALA A 47 -6.28 8.01 -0.45
CA ALA A 47 -7.64 7.56 -0.20
C ALA A 47 -8.66 8.64 -0.58
N ALA A 48 -8.41 9.92 -0.26
CA ALA A 48 -9.31 11.02 -0.62
C ALA A 48 -9.44 11.18 -2.14
N ILE A 49 -8.32 11.14 -2.87
CA ILE A 49 -8.30 11.20 -4.34
C ILE A 49 -9.09 10.02 -4.91
N SER A 50 -8.82 8.81 -4.42
CA SER A 50 -9.53 7.60 -4.85
C SER A 50 -11.04 7.69 -4.61
N SER A 51 -11.46 8.17 -3.42
CA SER A 51 -12.87 8.31 -3.06
C SER A 51 -13.59 9.33 -3.95
N ILE A 52 -12.96 10.46 -4.27
CA ILE A 52 -13.51 11.45 -5.20
C ILE A 52 -13.69 10.83 -6.59
N LEU A 53 -12.70 10.09 -7.09
CA LEU A 53 -12.78 9.46 -8.40
C LEU A 53 -13.85 8.35 -8.43
N ILE A 54 -14.04 7.60 -7.35
CA ILE A 54 -15.13 6.62 -7.23
C ILE A 54 -16.50 7.30 -7.28
N LEU A 55 -16.67 8.48 -6.66
CA LEU A 55 -17.95 9.21 -6.73
C LEU A 55 -18.27 9.67 -8.15
N ILE A 56 -17.25 10.10 -8.92
CA ILE A 56 -17.41 10.62 -10.28
C ILE A 56 -17.62 9.48 -11.29
N PHE A 57 -16.77 8.44 -11.25
CA PHE A 57 -16.71 7.40 -12.27
C PHE A 57 -17.33 6.06 -11.85
N GLY A 58 -17.72 5.92 -10.59
CA GLY A 58 -18.07 4.64 -9.99
C GLY A 58 -16.84 3.78 -9.70
N TYR A 59 -17.05 2.61 -9.10
CA TYR A 59 -16.01 1.58 -8.98
C TYR A 59 -16.35 0.39 -9.87
N LYS A 60 -15.30 -0.26 -10.40
CA LYS A 60 -15.44 -1.48 -11.19
C LYS A 60 -15.29 -2.68 -10.27
N VAL A 61 -16.32 -3.53 -10.23
CA VAL A 61 -16.18 -4.86 -9.65
C VAL A 61 -15.41 -5.70 -10.68
N PRO A 62 -14.34 -6.43 -10.27
CA PRO A 62 -13.69 -7.39 -11.15
C PRO A 62 -14.73 -8.31 -11.78
N PHE A 63 -14.67 -8.47 -13.10
CA PHE A 63 -15.58 -9.33 -13.88
C PHE A 63 -17.05 -8.86 -13.98
N ALA A 64 -17.40 -7.66 -13.51
CA ALA A 64 -18.73 -7.08 -13.75
C ALA A 64 -18.73 -6.16 -14.99
N PRO A 65 -19.80 -6.21 -15.82
CA PRO A 65 -19.89 -5.39 -17.03
C PRO A 65 -20.25 -3.92 -16.78
N VAL A 66 -20.69 -3.55 -15.56
CA VAL A 66 -21.18 -2.20 -15.24
C VAL A 66 -20.43 -1.64 -14.04
N ALA A 67 -20.11 -0.34 -14.10
CA ALA A 67 -19.60 0.39 -12.95
C ALA A 67 -20.71 0.58 -11.91
N VAL A 68 -20.42 0.24 -10.66
CA VAL A 68 -21.38 0.42 -9.57
C VAL A 68 -21.11 1.79 -8.95
N HIS A 69 -22.14 2.65 -8.95
CA HIS A 69 -22.09 3.90 -8.21
C HIS A 69 -22.42 3.61 -6.75
N SER A 70 -21.43 3.85 -5.89
CA SER A 70 -21.57 3.73 -4.45
C SER A 70 -22.37 4.90 -3.88
N SER A 71 -23.16 4.64 -2.84
CA SER A 71 -23.73 5.72 -2.04
C SER A 71 -22.62 6.51 -1.35
N LEU A 72 -22.90 7.75 -0.94
CA LEU A 72 -21.91 8.56 -0.22
C LEU A 72 -21.47 7.88 1.08
N SER A 73 -22.37 7.18 1.77
CA SER A 73 -22.07 6.38 2.96
C SER A 73 -21.07 5.26 2.68
N ASP A 74 -21.23 4.54 1.57
CA ASP A 74 -20.31 3.46 1.19
C ASP A 74 -18.90 4.00 0.89
N VAL A 75 -18.83 5.18 0.25
CA VAL A 75 -17.54 5.83 -0.05
C VAL A 75 -16.83 6.28 1.22
N ILE A 76 -17.58 6.78 2.23
CA ILE A 76 -17.00 7.18 3.52
C ILE A 76 -16.50 5.95 4.29
N ILE A 77 -17.29 4.87 4.35
CA ILE A 77 -16.89 3.62 5.00
C ILE A 77 -15.65 3.03 4.30
N GLY A 78 -15.65 3.01 2.97
CA GLY A 78 -14.52 2.53 2.16
C GLY A 78 -13.26 3.39 2.31
N PHE A 79 -13.41 4.71 2.48
CA PHE A 79 -12.31 5.62 2.78
C PHE A 79 -11.65 5.27 4.12
N ILE A 80 -12.45 5.18 5.19
CA ILE A 80 -11.95 4.84 6.54
C ILE A 80 -11.31 3.45 6.53
N GLY A 81 -11.99 2.47 5.93
CA GLY A 81 -11.47 1.12 5.77
C GLY A 81 -10.15 1.10 5.03
N THR A 82 -10.00 1.85 3.94
CA THR A 82 -8.75 1.94 3.18
C THR A 82 -7.60 2.50 4.03
N VAL A 83 -7.84 3.58 4.78
CA VAL A 83 -6.82 4.20 5.61
C VAL A 83 -6.36 3.22 6.70
N VAL A 84 -7.31 2.64 7.44
CA VAL A 84 -7.01 1.69 8.53
C VAL A 84 -6.30 0.45 7.99
N MET A 85 -6.82 -0.15 6.91
CA MET A 85 -6.24 -1.35 6.31
C MET A 85 -4.81 -1.12 5.83
N PHE A 86 -4.53 0.03 5.22
CA PHE A 86 -3.18 0.32 4.75
C PHE A 86 -2.21 0.54 5.91
N LEU A 87 -2.62 1.23 6.98
CA LEU A 87 -1.78 1.40 8.18
C LEU A 87 -1.43 0.06 8.83
N VAL A 88 -2.41 -0.85 8.93
CA VAL A 88 -2.18 -2.22 9.42
C VAL A 88 -1.23 -2.96 8.49
N THR A 89 -1.48 -2.90 7.18
CA THR A 89 -0.67 -3.58 6.16
C THR A 89 0.78 -3.10 6.18
N VAL A 90 1.04 -1.78 6.12
CA VAL A 90 2.40 -1.24 6.08
C VAL A 90 3.20 -1.63 7.33
N THR A 91 2.54 -1.66 8.49
CA THR A 91 3.15 -2.02 9.77
C THR A 91 3.46 -3.52 9.81
N LEU A 92 2.49 -4.36 9.46
CA LEU A 92 2.62 -5.81 9.48
C LEU A 92 3.66 -6.31 8.47
N PHE A 93 3.64 -5.76 7.25
CA PHE A 93 4.61 -6.09 6.22
C PHE A 93 6.00 -5.54 6.56
N GLY A 94 6.08 -4.39 7.25
CA GLY A 94 7.33 -3.88 7.78
C GLY A 94 7.95 -4.85 8.79
N TRP A 95 7.16 -5.36 9.73
CA TRP A 95 7.58 -6.41 10.66
C TRP A 95 8.01 -7.69 9.94
N LEU A 96 7.20 -8.15 8.98
CA LEU A 96 7.49 -9.34 8.19
C LEU A 96 8.81 -9.21 7.42
N SER A 97 9.10 -8.01 6.90
CA SER A 97 10.33 -7.76 6.14
C SER A 97 11.58 -7.76 7.03
N ALA A 98 11.49 -7.18 8.23
CA ALA A 98 12.58 -7.20 9.21
C ALA A 98 12.84 -8.64 9.70
N TYR A 99 11.77 -9.40 9.94
CA TYR A 99 11.85 -10.80 10.32
C TYR A 99 12.47 -11.65 9.19
N SER A 100 11.98 -11.54 7.96
CA SER A 100 12.51 -12.32 6.83
C SER A 100 13.97 -11.97 6.56
N ALA A 101 14.35 -10.69 6.63
CA ALA A 101 15.74 -10.29 6.46
C ALA A 101 16.65 -10.91 7.52
N SER A 102 16.20 -11.01 8.77
CA SER A 102 16.98 -11.63 9.86
C SER A 102 17.30 -13.10 9.63
N LEU A 103 16.43 -13.84 8.93
CA LEU A 103 16.65 -15.26 8.58
C LEU A 103 17.76 -15.44 7.53
N PHE A 104 18.05 -14.39 6.77
CA PHE A 104 18.97 -14.42 5.63
C PHE A 104 20.23 -13.55 5.84
N GLY A 105 20.52 -13.18 7.10
CA GLY A 105 21.71 -12.42 7.48
C GLY A 105 21.60 -10.90 7.41
N GLY A 106 20.39 -10.37 7.21
CA GLY A 106 20.11 -8.93 7.31
C GLY A 106 19.80 -8.48 8.75
N LYS A 107 19.63 -7.17 8.93
CA LYS A 107 19.27 -6.54 10.20
C LYS A 107 17.78 -6.69 10.49
N ASN A 108 17.48 -7.13 11.72
CA ASN A 108 16.12 -7.11 12.25
C ASN A 108 15.78 -5.72 12.82
N ASP A 109 15.56 -4.75 11.93
CA ASP A 109 15.13 -3.41 12.32
C ASP A 109 13.70 -3.14 11.83
N PHE A 110 12.77 -3.21 12.77
CA PHE A 110 11.35 -3.04 12.50
C PHE A 110 11.01 -1.66 11.91
N ILE A 111 11.61 -0.58 12.43
CA ILE A 111 11.31 0.78 11.98
C ILE A 111 11.77 0.95 10.54
N ARG A 112 12.98 0.46 10.22
CA ARG A 112 13.49 0.45 8.84
C ARG A 112 12.65 -0.42 7.92
N GLY A 113 12.15 -1.55 8.41
CA GLY A 113 11.21 -2.40 7.66
C GLY A 113 9.91 -1.67 7.30
N VAL A 114 9.30 -0.95 8.26
CA VAL A 114 8.08 -0.16 8.00
C VAL A 114 8.37 0.98 7.02
N LEU A 115 9.48 1.70 7.19
CA LEU A 115 9.90 2.76 6.27
C LEU A 115 10.11 2.21 4.85
N MET A 116 10.80 1.07 4.74
CA MET A 116 11.04 0.38 3.47
C MET A 116 9.73 0.06 2.77
N ILE A 117 8.81 -0.62 3.46
CA ILE A 117 7.53 -1.02 2.87
C ILE A 117 6.71 0.21 2.48
N PHE A 118 6.68 1.25 3.30
CA PHE A 118 6.00 2.50 2.96
C PHE A 118 6.54 3.10 1.65
N LEU A 119 7.85 3.32 1.55
CA LEU A 119 8.46 3.97 0.39
C LEU A 119 8.30 3.14 -0.88
N VAL A 120 8.46 1.82 -0.78
CA VAL A 120 8.26 0.88 -1.91
C VAL A 120 6.80 0.81 -2.36
N SER A 121 5.85 1.06 -1.45
CA SER A 121 4.41 1.04 -1.75
C SER A 121 3.89 2.36 -2.33
N ILE A 122 4.71 3.40 -2.43
CA ILE A 122 4.26 4.68 -2.99
C ILE A 122 3.75 4.54 -4.44
N PRO A 123 4.42 3.83 -5.36
CA PRO A 123 3.89 3.64 -6.71
C PRO A 123 2.55 2.90 -6.72
N SER A 124 2.39 1.83 -5.93
CA SER A 124 1.12 1.09 -5.84
C SER A 124 0.00 1.93 -5.22
N LEU A 125 0.31 2.83 -4.27
CA LEU A 125 -0.63 3.81 -3.73
C LEU A 125 -1.13 4.77 -4.83
N ILE A 126 -0.24 5.30 -5.66
CA ILE A 126 -0.63 6.12 -6.83
C ILE A 126 -1.50 5.30 -7.77
N GLY A 127 -1.09 4.07 -8.06
CA GLY A 127 -1.84 3.13 -8.89
C GLY A 127 -3.26 2.91 -8.36
N ARG A 128 -3.43 2.77 -7.04
CA ARG A 128 -4.73 2.65 -6.41
C ARG A 128 -5.55 3.94 -6.52
N ALA A 129 -4.96 5.11 -6.31
CA ALA A 129 -5.66 6.39 -6.47
C ALA A 129 -6.26 6.55 -7.87
N VAL A 130 -5.52 6.18 -8.92
CA VAL A 130 -5.99 6.35 -10.31
C VAL A 130 -6.83 5.17 -10.83
N SER A 131 -6.94 4.09 -10.07
CA SER A 131 -7.66 2.88 -10.48
C SER A 131 -9.14 3.09 -10.87
N PRO A 132 -9.89 4.06 -10.31
CA PRO A 132 -11.27 4.31 -10.74
C PRO A 132 -11.38 4.95 -12.13
N LEU A 133 -10.29 5.46 -12.71
CA LEU A 133 -10.33 6.06 -14.04
C LEU A 133 -10.71 5.01 -15.11
N PRO A 134 -11.65 5.33 -16.02
CA PRO A 134 -12.06 4.40 -17.05
C PRO A 134 -10.91 4.12 -18.03
N TYR A 135 -10.75 2.85 -18.43
CA TYR A 135 -9.76 2.31 -19.37
C TYR A 135 -8.29 2.41 -18.90
N ILE A 136 -7.83 3.63 -18.60
CA ILE A 136 -6.42 3.92 -18.29
C ILE A 136 -6.10 3.54 -16.84
N GLY A 137 -7.05 3.68 -15.91
CA GLY A 137 -6.84 3.44 -14.49
C GLY A 137 -6.24 2.06 -14.22
N THR A 138 -6.89 1.01 -14.71
CA THR A 138 -6.43 -0.38 -14.50
C THR A 138 -5.04 -0.64 -15.08
N ILE A 139 -4.75 -0.15 -16.29
CA ILE A 139 -3.45 -0.37 -16.94
C ILE A 139 -2.34 0.31 -16.13
N VAL A 140 -2.57 1.55 -15.70
CA VAL A 140 -1.61 2.30 -14.88
C VAL A 140 -1.44 1.65 -13.51
N SER A 141 -2.54 1.20 -12.86
CA SER A 141 -2.48 0.50 -11.58
C SER A 141 -1.64 -0.78 -11.67
N VAL A 142 -1.81 -1.57 -12.74
CA VAL A 142 -1.04 -2.80 -12.95
C VAL A 142 0.43 -2.48 -13.20
N GLY A 143 0.74 -1.50 -14.06
CA GLY A 143 2.12 -1.08 -14.33
C GLY A 143 2.84 -0.60 -13.07
N LEU A 144 2.18 0.22 -12.25
CA LEU A 144 2.72 0.70 -10.98
C LEU A 144 2.83 -0.42 -9.93
N GLY A 145 1.91 -1.39 -9.95
CA GLY A 145 2.00 -2.59 -9.11
C GLY A 145 3.23 -3.44 -9.44
N ILE A 146 3.49 -3.68 -10.72
CA ILE A 146 4.70 -4.37 -11.18
C ILE A 146 5.96 -3.59 -10.78
N TYR A 147 5.94 -2.26 -10.94
CA TYR A 147 7.05 -1.41 -10.52
C TYR A 147 7.31 -1.50 -9.01
N THR A 148 6.27 -1.51 -8.17
CA THR A 148 6.39 -1.76 -6.73
C THR A 148 7.06 -3.10 -6.43
N LEU A 149 6.76 -4.17 -7.18
CA LEU A 149 7.44 -5.47 -6.99
C LEU A 149 8.93 -5.39 -7.32
N ILE A 150 9.31 -4.66 -8.37
CA ILE A 150 10.72 -4.43 -8.72
C ILE A 150 11.45 -3.67 -7.61
N LEU A 151 10.81 -2.63 -7.05
CA LEU A 151 11.36 -1.89 -5.92
C LEU A 151 11.48 -2.77 -4.67
N LEU A 152 10.47 -3.59 -4.38
CA LEU A 152 10.45 -4.51 -3.26
C LEU A 152 11.56 -5.55 -3.34
N TYR A 153 11.93 -6.01 -4.54
CA TYR A 153 13.07 -6.91 -4.74
C TYR A 153 14.40 -6.26 -4.34
N LYS A 154 14.57 -4.95 -4.59
CA LYS A 154 15.81 -4.21 -4.32
C LYS A 154 15.91 -3.68 -2.88
N ALA A 155 14.79 -3.25 -2.31
CA ALA A 155 14.77 -2.48 -1.08
C ALA A 155 15.38 -3.19 0.16
N PRO A 156 15.22 -4.51 0.37
CA PRO A 156 15.79 -5.19 1.54
C PRO A 156 17.31 -5.08 1.65
N CYS A 157 18.03 -5.11 0.52
CA CYS A 157 19.48 -4.92 0.51
C CYS A 157 19.89 -3.51 0.96
N PHE A 158 19.05 -2.51 0.70
CA PHE A 158 19.31 -1.12 1.05
C PHE A 158 18.94 -0.78 2.50
N PHE A 159 17.74 -1.17 2.94
CA PHE A 159 17.21 -0.75 4.23
C PHE A 159 17.60 -1.69 5.38
N LEU A 160 17.76 -2.98 5.09
CA LEU A 160 17.95 -4.03 6.08
C LEU A 160 19.34 -4.67 5.98
N ASP A 161 20.26 -4.06 5.22
CA ASP A 161 21.63 -4.55 5.02
C ASP A 161 21.68 -6.05 4.64
N LEU A 162 20.71 -6.49 3.85
CA LEU A 162 20.61 -7.88 3.42
C LEU A 162 21.72 -8.22 2.41
N PRO A 163 22.50 -9.30 2.60
CA PRO A 163 23.50 -9.74 1.63
C PRO A 163 22.87 -9.99 0.25
N GLU A 164 23.52 -9.50 -0.82
CA GLU A 164 22.97 -9.59 -2.18
C GLU A 164 22.74 -11.03 -2.64
N GLU A 165 23.56 -11.98 -2.18
CA GLU A 165 23.45 -13.41 -2.48
C GLU A 165 22.09 -13.99 -2.02
N ASN A 166 21.56 -13.49 -0.90
CA ASN A 166 20.31 -13.97 -0.33
C ASN A 166 19.09 -13.13 -0.76
N ARG A 167 19.27 -12.08 -1.57
CA ARG A 167 18.20 -11.19 -2.02
C ARG A 167 17.03 -11.94 -2.64
N THR A 168 17.34 -12.85 -3.57
CA THR A 168 16.32 -13.63 -4.29
C THR A 168 15.59 -14.61 -3.36
N LYS A 169 16.31 -15.26 -2.44
CA LYS A 169 15.70 -16.19 -1.45
C LYS A 169 14.75 -15.45 -0.51
N ASN A 170 15.20 -14.31 0.02
CA ASN A 170 14.38 -13.44 0.87
C ASN A 170 13.15 -12.93 0.12
N PHE A 171 13.31 -12.49 -1.14
CA PHE A 171 12.19 -11.99 -1.94
C PHE A 171 11.13 -13.06 -2.17
N ILE A 172 11.53 -14.27 -2.57
CA ILE A 172 10.59 -15.39 -2.79
C ILE A 172 9.87 -15.75 -1.48
N LEU A 173 10.60 -15.89 -0.37
CA LEU A 173 10.00 -16.19 0.93
C LEU A 173 9.02 -15.08 1.34
N PHE A 174 9.44 -13.83 1.23
CA PHE A 174 8.61 -12.68 1.55
C PHE A 174 7.34 -12.66 0.71
N LEU A 175 7.42 -12.93 -0.60
CA LEU A 175 6.27 -12.96 -1.50
C LEU A 175 5.27 -14.05 -1.10
N ILE A 176 5.74 -15.25 -0.76
CA ILE A 176 4.88 -16.34 -0.30
C ILE A 176 4.16 -15.96 1.00
N ILE A 177 4.89 -15.45 2.00
CA ILE A 177 4.29 -15.07 3.28
C ILE A 177 3.34 -13.87 3.10
N ALA A 178 3.76 -12.86 2.34
CA ALA A 178 2.94 -11.72 1.95
C ALA A 178 1.61 -12.16 1.34
N PHE A 179 1.64 -13.11 0.41
CA PHE A 179 0.44 -13.62 -0.24
C PHE A 179 -0.52 -14.29 0.75
N VAL A 180 0.00 -15.16 1.63
CA VAL A 180 -0.81 -15.82 2.68
C VAL A 180 -1.39 -14.79 3.63
N VAL A 181 -0.58 -13.84 4.10
CA VAL A 181 -1.02 -12.76 5.00
C VAL A 181 -2.08 -11.88 4.34
N SER A 182 -1.91 -11.53 3.06
CA SER A 182 -2.90 -10.75 2.31
C SER A 182 -4.27 -11.45 2.23
N ILE A 183 -4.30 -12.77 2.05
CA ILE A 183 -5.55 -13.54 2.07
C ILE A 183 -6.19 -13.45 3.46
N VAL A 184 -5.40 -13.68 4.52
CA VAL A 184 -5.91 -13.64 5.91
C VAL A 184 -6.46 -12.25 6.25
N LEU A 185 -5.73 -11.18 5.93
CA LEU A 185 -6.18 -9.80 6.13
C LEU A 185 -7.45 -9.50 5.32
N GLY A 186 -7.52 -9.98 4.07
CA GLY A 186 -8.68 -9.80 3.21
C GLY A 186 -9.94 -10.46 3.79
N VAL A 187 -9.83 -11.67 4.33
CA VAL A 187 -10.97 -12.39 4.92
C VAL A 187 -11.36 -11.80 6.29
N THR A 188 -10.37 -11.55 7.15
CA THR A 188 -10.62 -11.14 8.55
C THR A 188 -11.06 -9.69 8.67
N LEU A 189 -10.40 -8.78 7.94
CA LEU A 189 -10.67 -7.35 8.04
C LEU A 189 -11.55 -6.86 6.90
N GLY A 190 -11.50 -7.49 5.72
CA GLY A 190 -12.36 -7.11 4.60
C GLY A 190 -13.84 -7.31 4.93
N SER A 191 -14.19 -8.34 5.70
CA SER A 191 -15.56 -8.59 6.16
C SER A 191 -16.10 -7.51 7.10
N LEU A 192 -15.23 -6.75 7.79
CA LEU A 192 -15.65 -5.66 8.68
C LEU A 192 -16.11 -4.40 7.92
N PHE A 193 -15.68 -4.25 6.66
CA PHE A 193 -15.96 -3.08 5.83
C PHE A 193 -16.81 -3.41 4.60
N GLN A 194 -17.41 -4.61 4.54
CA GLN A 194 -18.38 -4.93 3.49
C GLN A 194 -19.67 -4.14 3.72
N PRO A 195 -20.19 -3.43 2.70
CA PRO A 195 -21.56 -2.93 2.75
C PRO A 195 -22.49 -4.11 2.99
N THR A 196 -23.36 -4.01 4.00
CA THR A 196 -24.39 -5.03 4.21
C THR A 196 -25.24 -5.09 2.94
N LEU A 197 -25.24 -6.24 2.26
CA LEU A 197 -26.10 -6.44 1.11
C LEU A 197 -27.54 -6.09 1.53
N PRO A 198 -28.30 -5.34 0.71
CA PRO A 198 -29.70 -5.09 1.02
C PRO A 198 -30.39 -6.44 1.20
N THR A 199 -30.95 -6.67 2.39
CA THR A 199 -31.81 -7.82 2.65
C THR A 199 -32.93 -7.75 1.63
N ILE A 200 -33.00 -8.75 0.75
CA ILE A 200 -34.15 -8.94 -0.11
C ILE A 200 -35.30 -9.27 0.84
N SER A 201 -36.10 -8.26 1.17
CA SER A 201 -37.37 -8.44 1.87
C SER A 201 -38.26 -9.23 0.91
N THR A 202 -38.29 -10.54 1.07
CA THR A 202 -39.36 -11.36 0.50
C THR A 202 -40.62 -11.01 1.31
N ALA A 203 -41.29 -9.93 0.92
CA ALA A 203 -42.66 -9.69 1.34
C ALA A 203 -43.50 -10.87 0.84
N SER A 204 -43.91 -11.72 1.78
CA SER A 204 -44.90 -12.78 1.62
C SER A 204 -46.28 -12.27 1.99
#